data_AF-A0A9X8N5N6-F1
#
_entry.id   AF-A0A9X8N5N6-F1
#
_cell.length_a   1.000
_cell.length_b   1.000
_cell.length_c   1.000
_cell.angle_alpha   90.00
_cell.angle_beta   90.00
_cell.angle_gamma   90.00
#
_symmetry.space_group_name_H-M   'P 1'
#
loop_
_entity.id
_entity.type
_entity.pdbx_description
1 polymer ?
#
loop_
_entity_poly.entity_id
_entity_poly.type
_entity_poly.pdbx_seq_one_letter_code
_entity_poly.pdbx_strand_id
1 'polypeptide(L)'
;MLDKHLPLDAAADIIDELGLKGGQIHRANQTMQRVVRNAWNRLPAARRPPTFDEFADDVPAHDWALMFEVCALSQLGRDAEACALITAALHLRAVHTDCSRRSASS
;
A
#
# COMPACT_ATOMS: atom_id res chain seq x y z
N MET A 1 15.95 7.69 0.57
CA MET A 1 14.81 8.61 0.65
C MET A 1 13.55 7.80 0.45
N LEU A 2 12.55 7.98 1.32
CA LEU A 2 11.23 7.33 1.19
C LEU A 2 10.40 8.03 0.10
N ASP A 3 9.40 7.34 -0.43
CA ASP A 3 8.47 7.93 -1.39
C ASP A 3 7.69 9.10 -0.78
N LYS A 4 7.42 10.16 -1.56
CA LYS A 4 6.74 11.37 -1.08
C LYS A 4 5.29 11.11 -0.65
N HIS A 5 4.65 10.06 -1.18
CA HIS A 5 3.26 9.72 -0.85
C HIS A 5 3.15 8.82 0.38
N LEU A 6 4.27 8.27 0.87
CA LEU A 6 4.31 7.49 2.09
C LEU A 6 4.31 8.43 3.30
N PRO A 7 3.28 8.39 4.17
CA PRO A 7 3.26 9.23 5.37
C PRO A 7 4.44 8.92 6.28
N LEU A 8 5.19 9.95 6.67
CA LEU A 8 6.44 9.77 7.43
C LEU A 8 6.20 9.15 8.81
N ASP A 9 5.13 9.53 9.49
CA ASP A 9 4.79 9.00 10.82
C ASP A 9 4.48 7.51 10.74
N ALA A 10 3.61 7.10 9.80
CA ALA A 10 3.28 5.69 9.59
C ALA A 10 4.53 4.87 9.17
N ALA A 11 5.40 5.43 8.34
CA ALA A 11 6.64 4.78 7.97
C ALA A 11 7.57 4.60 9.18
N ALA A 12 7.68 5.61 10.04
CA ALA A 12 8.49 5.55 11.25
C ALA A 12 8.00 4.46 12.21
N ASP A 13 6.69 4.39 12.45
CA ASP A 13 6.08 3.35 13.29
C ASP A 13 6.38 1.94 12.76
N ILE A 14 6.18 1.72 11.46
CA ILE A 14 6.49 0.43 10.81
C ILE A 14 7.99 0.09 10.91
N ILE A 15 8.87 1.08 10.72
CA ILE A 15 10.33 0.88 10.81
C ILE A 15 10.73 0.47 12.23
N ASP A 16 10.17 1.11 13.25
CA ASP A 16 10.46 0.84 14.65
C ASP A 16 9.91 -0.53 15.08
N GLU A 17 8.63 -0.80 14.79
CA GLU A 17 7.95 -2.05 15.15
C GLU A 17 8.61 -3.28 14.51
N LEU A 18 9.00 -3.17 13.24
CA LEU A 18 9.63 -4.28 12.52
C LEU A 18 11.15 -4.32 12.67
N GLY A 19 11.75 -3.35 13.36
CA GLY A 19 13.21 -3.26 13.57
C GLY A 19 14.00 -3.19 12.27
N LEU A 20 13.51 -2.43 11.28
CA LEU A 20 14.10 -2.40 9.94
C LEU A 20 15.45 -1.69 9.92
N LYS A 21 16.43 -2.29 9.25
CA LYS A 21 17.73 -1.67 8.97
C LYS A 21 17.66 -0.85 7.68
N GLY A 22 18.55 0.15 7.54
CA GLY A 22 18.58 1.04 6.37
C GLY A 22 18.50 0.34 5.00
N GLY A 23 19.20 -0.79 4.83
CA GLY A 23 19.13 -1.58 3.59
C GLY A 23 17.76 -2.24 3.35
N GLN A 24 17.07 -2.69 4.40
CA GLN A 24 15.74 -3.27 4.33
C GLN A 24 14.69 -2.20 4.04
N ILE A 25 14.79 -1.03 4.69
CA ILE A 25 13.94 0.15 4.43
C ILE A 25 14.02 0.53 2.95
N HIS A 26 15.23 0.63 2.41
CA HIS A 26 15.42 0.99 1.00
C HIS A 26 14.79 -0.03 0.05
N ARG A 27 14.99 -1.33 0.29
CA ARG A 27 14.42 -2.40 -0.55
C ARG A 27 12.90 -2.47 -0.45
N ALA A 28 12.34 -2.30 0.74
CA ALA A 28 10.90 -2.25 0.95
C ALA A 28 10.28 -1.08 0.16
N ASN A 29 10.85 0.12 0.27
CA ASN A 29 10.40 1.30 -0.48
C ASN A 29 10.49 1.10 -2.00
N GLN A 30 11.59 0.54 -2.50
CA GLN A 30 11.73 0.24 -3.93
C GLN A 30 10.72 -0.81 -4.42
N THR A 31 10.45 -1.82 -3.61
CA THR A 31 9.48 -2.88 -3.95
C THR A 31 8.07 -2.32 -3.99
N MET A 32 7.70 -1.50 -3.01
CA MET A 32 6.43 -0.76 -2.98
C MET A 32 6.25 0.09 -4.23
N GLN A 33 7.24 0.92 -4.59
CA GLN A 33 7.18 1.74 -5.81
C GLN A 33 7.00 0.90 -7.09
N ARG A 34 7.65 -0.27 -7.18
CA ARG A 34 7.46 -1.20 -8.30
C ARG A 34 6.05 -1.77 -8.33
N VAL A 35 5.48 -2.13 -7.18
CA VAL A 35 4.10 -2.63 -7.08
C VAL A 35 3.12 -1.57 -7.57
N VAL A 36 3.22 -0.34 -7.08
CA VAL A 36 2.34 0.77 -7.50
C VAL A 36 2.48 1.05 -8.99
N ARG A 37 3.72 1.07 -9.51
CA ARG A 37 3.95 1.26 -10.95
C ARG A 37 3.37 0.13 -11.79
N ASN A 38 3.46 -1.11 -11.31
CA ASN A 38 2.86 -2.25 -11.98
C ASN A 38 1.33 -2.18 -11.97
N ALA A 39 0.72 -1.68 -10.88
CA ALA A 39 -0.71 -1.44 -10.81
C ALA A 39 -1.14 -0.37 -11.82
N TRP A 40 -0.41 0.74 -11.90
CA TRP A 40 -0.63 1.79 -12.90
C TRP A 40 -0.53 1.26 -14.34
N ASN A 41 0.51 0.47 -14.65
CA ASN A 41 0.69 -0.13 -15.98
C ASN A 41 -0.42 -1.11 -16.38
N ARG A 42 -1.19 -1.63 -15.40
CA ARG A 42 -2.30 -2.57 -15.63
C ARG A 42 -3.65 -1.86 -15.73
N LEU A 43 -3.70 -0.53 -15.59
CA LEU A 43 -4.94 0.20 -15.75
C LEU A 43 -5.53 -0.03 -17.15
N PRO A 44 -6.85 -0.24 -17.26
CA PRO A 44 -7.49 -0.37 -18.56
C PRO A 44 -7.28 0.91 -19.38
N ALA A 45 -7.12 0.77 -20.69
CA ALA A 45 -6.90 1.89 -21.59
C ALA A 45 -8.11 2.84 -21.56
N ALA A 46 -7.97 3.96 -20.86
CA ALA A 46 -8.93 5.05 -20.87
C ALA A 46 -8.66 5.97 -22.09
N ARG A 47 -9.67 6.75 -22.50
CA ARG A 47 -9.52 7.80 -23.53
C ARG A 47 -8.38 8.78 -23.19
N ARG A 48 -8.12 8.98 -21.91
CA ARG A 48 -6.93 9.63 -21.37
C ARG A 48 -6.45 8.82 -20.16
N PRO A 49 -5.36 8.04 -20.27
CA PRO A 49 -4.78 7.39 -19.10
C PRO A 49 -4.20 8.45 -18.17
N PRO A 50 -4.34 8.29 -16.83
CA PRO A 50 -3.69 9.18 -15.88
C PRO A 50 -2.17 9.02 -15.99
N THR A 51 -1.44 10.10 -15.75
CA THR A 51 0.00 10.02 -15.48
C THR A 51 0.26 9.19 -14.23
N PHE A 52 1.50 8.70 -14.05
CA PHE A 52 1.85 7.97 -12.83
C PHE A 52 1.64 8.83 -11.58
N ASP A 53 1.98 10.12 -11.64
CA ASP A 53 1.84 11.03 -10.50
C ASP A 53 0.35 11.25 -10.17
N GLU A 54 -0.50 11.51 -11.16
CA GLU A 54 -1.97 11.61 -10.93
C GLU A 54 -2.52 10.32 -10.31
N PHE A 55 -2.10 9.15 -10.78
CA PHE A 55 -2.49 7.87 -10.19
C PHE A 55 -1.99 7.72 -8.75
N ALA A 56 -0.73 8.08 -8.49
CA ALA A 56 -0.11 7.96 -7.17
C ALA A 56 -0.72 8.91 -6.14
N ASP A 57 -1.11 10.12 -6.57
CA ASP A 57 -1.81 11.12 -5.75
C ASP A 57 -3.23 10.65 -5.38
N ASP A 58 -3.89 9.87 -6.25
CA ASP A 58 -5.22 9.29 -6.00
C ASP A 58 -5.18 8.06 -5.07
N VAL A 59 -4.00 7.45 -4.86
CA VAL A 59 -3.86 6.31 -3.92
C VAL A 59 -3.98 6.83 -2.49
N PRO A 60 -4.91 6.29 -1.67
CA PRO A 60 -5.05 6.71 -0.28
C PRO A 60 -3.75 6.54 0.52
N ALA A 61 -3.43 7.51 1.38
CA ALA A 61 -2.25 7.49 2.23
C ALA A 61 -2.11 6.20 3.08
N HIS A 62 -3.24 5.63 3.55
CA HIS A 62 -3.24 4.37 4.29
C HIS A 62 -2.87 3.16 3.41
N ASP A 63 -3.22 3.17 2.12
CA ASP A 63 -2.84 2.12 1.19
C ASP A 63 -1.32 2.17 0.92
N TRP A 64 -0.71 3.36 0.89
CA TRP A 64 0.75 3.52 0.83
C TRP A 64 1.45 2.91 2.03
N ALA A 65 0.97 3.22 3.26
CA ALA A 65 1.53 2.65 4.48
C ALA A 65 1.39 1.12 4.52
N LEU A 66 0.21 0.59 4.19
CA LEU A 66 -0.05 -0.85 4.10
C LEU A 66 0.90 -1.54 3.11
N MET A 67 1.08 -0.98 1.91
CA MET A 67 1.99 -1.55 0.91
C MET A 67 3.44 -1.53 1.39
N PHE A 68 3.86 -0.47 2.09
CA PHE A 68 5.20 -0.40 2.68
C PHE A 68 5.41 -1.50 3.73
N GLU A 69 4.46 -1.69 4.64
CA GLU A 69 4.51 -2.72 5.68
C GLU A 69 4.57 -4.13 5.10
N VAL A 70 3.69 -4.43 4.13
CA VAL A 70 3.70 -5.71 3.41
C VAL A 70 5.06 -5.96 2.75
N CYS A 71 5.62 -4.95 2.08
CA CYS A 71 6.94 -5.07 1.44
C CYS A 71 8.05 -5.27 2.49
N ALA A 72 7.96 -4.58 3.64
CA ALA A 72 8.91 -4.72 4.73
C ALA A 72 8.89 -6.13 5.34
N LEU A 73 7.70 -6.68 5.61
CA LEU A 73 7.52 -8.05 6.09
C LEU A 73 8.12 -9.07 5.13
N SER A 74 7.92 -8.89 3.82
CA SER A 74 8.53 -9.77 2.81
C SER A 74 10.06 -9.65 2.77
N GLN A 75 10.64 -8.44 2.96
CA GLN A 75 12.10 -8.29 3.09
C GLN A 75 12.67 -8.96 4.35
N LEU A 76 11.84 -9.20 5.37
CA LEU A 76 12.19 -9.96 6.57
C LEU A 76 11.95 -11.47 6.42
N GLY A 77 11.42 -11.93 5.28
CA GLY A 77 11.01 -13.33 5.08
C GLY A 77 9.74 -13.71 5.85
N ARG A 78 8.99 -12.74 6.36
CA ARG A 78 7.74 -12.91 7.12
C ARG A 78 6.54 -12.95 6.16
N ASP A 79 6.62 -13.79 5.13
CA ASP A 79 5.63 -13.82 4.03
C ASP A 79 4.23 -14.23 4.52
N ALA A 80 4.14 -15.07 5.55
CA ALA A 80 2.85 -15.45 6.15
C ALA A 80 2.12 -14.25 6.77
N GLU A 81 2.85 -13.36 7.42
CA GLU A 81 2.31 -12.16 8.04
C GLU A 81 1.95 -11.12 6.99
N ALA A 82 2.78 -10.97 5.96
CA ALA A 82 2.45 -10.15 4.80
C ALA A 82 1.14 -10.60 4.14
N CYS A 83 0.95 -11.92 3.94
CA CYS A 83 -0.29 -12.47 3.40
C CYS A 83 -1.49 -12.23 4.33
N ALA A 84 -1.31 -12.42 5.64
CA ALA A 84 -2.36 -12.18 6.62
C ALA A 84 -2.81 -10.72 6.62
N LEU A 85 -1.86 -9.79 6.58
CA LEU A 85 -2.11 -8.35 6.53
C LEU A 85 -2.87 -7.93 5.27
N ILE A 86 -2.46 -8.40 4.09
CA ILE A 86 -3.20 -8.19 2.82
C ILE A 86 -4.63 -8.71 2.95
N THR A 87 -4.78 -9.92 3.48
CA THR A 87 -6.10 -10.57 3.61
C THR A 87 -7.00 -9.77 4.55
N ALA A 88 -6.50 -9.34 5.70
CA ALA A 88 -7.23 -8.51 6.66
C ALA A 88 -7.65 -7.17 6.04
N ALA A 89 -6.74 -6.48 5.34
CA ALA A 89 -7.05 -5.22 4.66
C ALA A 89 -8.15 -5.38 3.61
N LEU A 90 -8.11 -6.45 2.81
CA LEU A 90 -9.16 -6.76 1.83
C LEU A 90 -10.51 -7.01 2.50
N HIS A 91 -10.55 -7.74 3.62
CA HIS A 91 -11.78 -7.98 4.37
C HIS A 91 -12.37 -6.67 4.92
N LEU A 92 -11.54 -5.80 5.51
CA LEU A 92 -11.98 -4.51 6.03
C LEU A 92 -12.56 -3.62 4.92
N ARG A 93 -11.92 -3.57 3.74
CA ARG A 93 -12.44 -2.82 2.59
C ARG A 93 -13.80 -3.36 2.12
N ALA A 94 -13.94 -4.69 2.03
CA ALA A 94 -15.20 -5.33 1.67
C ALA A 94 -16.33 -4.98 2.66
N VAL A 95 -16.05 -5.04 3.96
CA VAL A 95 -17.00 -4.66 5.02
C VAL A 95 -17.41 -3.19 4.91
N HIS A 96 -16.45 -2.28 4.67
CA HIS A 96 -16.74 -0.86 4.48
C HIS A 96 -17.63 -0.60 3.24
N THR A 97 -17.39 -1.30 2.14
CA THR A 97 -18.21 -1.16 0.92
C THR A 97 -19.63 -1.68 1.11
N ASP A 98 -19.81 -2.79 1.84
CA ASP A 98 -21.13 -3.36 2.11
C ASP A 98 -21.95 -2.52 3.09
N CYS A 99 -21.30 -1.96 4.11
CA CYS A 99 -21.95 -1.07 5.08
C CYS A 99 -22.45 0.22 4.41
N SER A 100 -21.64 0.82 3.54
CA SER A 100 -22.00 2.03 2.79
C SER A 100 -23.19 1.81 1.84
N ARG A 101 -23.32 0.61 1.25
CA ARG A 101 -24.44 0.27 0.36
C ARG A 101 -25.76 0.07 1.13
N ARG A 102 -25.70 -0.50 2.34
CA ARG A 102 -26.89 -0.69 3.18
C ARG A 102 -27.47 0.63 3.72
N SER A 103 -26.62 1.58 4.11
CA SER A 103 -27.07 2.90 4.61
C SER A 103 -27.68 3.80 3.53
N ALA A 104 -27.40 3.56 2.24
CA ALA A 104 -27.99 4.32 1.13
C ALA A 104 -29.34 3.76 0.64
N SER A 105 -29.82 2.65 1.22
CA SER A 105 -31.06 1.96 0.82
C SER A 105 -32.16 2.01 1.90
N SER A 106 -31.98 2.83 2.95
CA SER A 106 -32.95 3.06 4.04
C SER A 106 -33.33 4.54 4.07
#